data_AF-A0A9D1H862-F1
#
_entry.id   AF-A0A9D1H862-F1
#
_cell.length_a   1.000
_cell.length_b   1.000
_cell.length_c   1.000
_cell.angle_alpha   90.00
_cell.angle_beta   90.00
_cell.angle_gamma   90.00
#
_symmetry.space_group_name_H-M   'P 1'
#
loop_
_entity.id
_entity.type
_entity.pdbx_description
1 polymer ?
#
loop_
_entity_poly.entity_id
_entity_poly.type
_entity_poly.pdbx_seq_one_letter_code
_entity_poly.pdbx_strand_id
1 'polypeptide(L)'
;MKDAYIKKVKKSLMIPASKRKAVLRDLEEAFASAAEHGETEQQVIARLGTPEQFAAGIEEQLGIDHAKRLKTRTIIWTTICLVIAVIGFFVYLTIRQQQELNGALGIIGGADGPTAIIVSGPGFDVPLVMLVIAVAALVLAVVGIIRYLLKSSKK
;
A
#
# COMPACT_ATOMS: atom_id res chain seq x y z
N MET A 1 33.17 13.21 -10.40
CA MET A 1 32.13 12.20 -10.73
C MET A 1 31.70 11.38 -9.51
N LYS A 2 32.58 11.21 -8.50
CA LYS A 2 32.26 10.55 -7.23
C LYS A 2 31.01 11.10 -6.53
N ASP A 3 30.83 12.42 -6.48
CA ASP A 3 29.74 13.02 -5.69
C ASP A 3 28.35 12.65 -6.25
N ALA A 4 28.26 12.56 -7.59
CA ALA A 4 27.05 12.11 -8.27
C ALA A 4 26.78 10.62 -7.97
N TYR A 5 27.83 9.80 -7.90
CA TYR A 5 27.73 8.38 -7.54
C TYR A 5 27.26 8.21 -6.09
N ILE A 6 27.92 8.87 -5.13
CA ILE A 6 27.59 8.85 -3.70
C ILE A 6 26.14 9.33 -3.48
N LYS A 7 25.71 10.39 -4.19
CA LYS A 7 24.34 10.88 -4.13
C LYS A 7 23.31 9.87 -4.63
N LYS A 8 23.61 9.13 -5.71
CA LYS A 8 22.76 8.04 -6.21
C LYS A 8 22.71 6.89 -5.22
N VAL A 9 23.86 6.45 -4.71
CA VAL A 9 23.96 5.40 -3.68
C VAL A 9 23.12 5.77 -2.44
N LYS A 10 23.22 7.00 -1.94
CA LYS A 10 22.42 7.51 -0.82
C LYS A 10 20.90 7.45 -1.07
N LYS A 11 20.47 7.65 -2.32
CA LYS A 11 19.05 7.59 -2.72
C LYS A 11 18.56 6.14 -2.84
N SER A 12 19.41 5.25 -3.31
CA SER A 12 19.12 3.83 -3.48
C SER A 12 19.18 3.04 -2.15
N LEU A 13 20.00 3.48 -1.19
CA LEU A 13 20.09 2.90 0.16
C LEU A 13 18.81 3.15 0.98
N MET A 14 17.98 2.11 1.12
CA MET A 14 16.77 2.06 1.93
C MET A 14 17.03 1.59 3.36
N ILE A 15 18.14 2.03 3.96
CA ILE A 15 18.56 1.66 5.32
C ILE A 15 18.37 2.81 6.34
N PRO A 16 18.34 2.51 7.66
CA PRO A 16 18.25 3.53 8.70
C PRO A 16 19.35 4.59 8.57
N ALA A 17 19.04 5.83 8.95
CA ALA A 17 19.95 6.97 8.77
C ALA A 17 21.32 6.78 9.44
N SER A 18 21.36 6.10 10.58
CA SER A 18 22.61 5.75 11.30
C SER A 18 23.52 4.85 10.47
N LYS A 19 22.99 3.73 9.97
CA LYS A 19 23.76 2.79 9.12
C LYS A 19 24.14 3.42 7.78
N ARG A 20 23.26 4.24 7.20
CA ARG A 20 23.55 4.97 5.95
C ARG A 20 24.75 5.88 6.08
N LYS A 21 24.91 6.58 7.20
CA LYS A 21 26.06 7.46 7.42
C LYS A 21 27.38 6.67 7.48
N ALA A 22 27.37 5.49 8.11
CA ALA A 22 28.53 4.60 8.13
C ALA A 22 28.90 4.16 6.71
N VAL A 23 27.94 3.63 5.95
CA VAL A 23 28.17 3.16 4.57
C VAL A 23 28.69 4.28 3.65
N LEU A 24 28.16 5.50 3.77
CA LEU A 24 28.63 6.63 2.97
C LEU A 24 30.05 7.08 3.35
N ARG A 25 30.39 7.02 4.65
CA ARG A 25 31.74 7.33 5.11
C ARG A 25 32.74 6.29 4.60
N ASP A 26 32.40 5.01 4.72
CA ASP A 26 33.27 3.92 4.25
C ASP A 26 33.44 3.98 2.72
N LEU A 27 32.41 4.41 1.99
CA LEU A 27 32.49 4.67 0.55
C LEU A 27 33.40 5.86 0.23
N GLU A 28 33.26 6.97 0.95
CA GLU A 28 34.16 8.13 0.80
C GLU A 28 35.62 7.76 1.10
N GLU A 29 35.86 6.95 2.14
CA GLU A 29 37.18 6.44 2.50
C GLU A 29 37.74 5.51 1.41
N ALA A 30 36.91 4.64 0.82
CA ALA A 30 37.32 3.80 -0.31
C ALA A 30 37.73 4.63 -1.53
N PHE A 31 37.01 5.71 -1.84
CA PHE A 31 37.39 6.63 -2.91
C PHE A 31 38.66 7.43 -2.59
N ALA A 32 38.84 7.85 -1.34
CA ALA A 32 40.04 8.56 -0.90
C ALA A 32 41.27 7.65 -0.97
N SER A 33 41.15 6.43 -0.45
CA SER A 33 42.21 5.41 -0.50
C SER A 33 42.60 5.08 -1.94
N ALA A 34 41.62 4.90 -2.84
CA ALA A 34 41.90 4.64 -4.24
C ALA A 34 42.61 5.82 -4.93
N ALA A 35 42.23 7.06 -4.60
CA ALA A 35 42.89 8.26 -5.12
C ALA A 35 44.36 8.37 -4.65
N GLU A 36 44.66 7.98 -3.40
CA GLU A 36 46.04 7.92 -2.88
C GLU A 36 46.91 6.87 -3.60
N HIS A 37 46.29 5.82 -4.12
CA HIS A 37 46.95 4.81 -4.95
C HIS A 37 47.02 5.18 -6.44
N GLY A 38 46.55 6.37 -6.81
CA GLY A 38 46.53 6.85 -8.20
C GLY A 38 45.43 6.24 -9.07
N GLU A 39 44.44 5.56 -8.48
CA GLU A 39 43.27 5.09 -9.23
C GLU A 39 42.32 6.24 -9.55
N THR A 40 41.71 6.18 -10.73
CA THR A 40 40.72 7.18 -11.15
C THR A 40 39.35 6.88 -10.54
N GLU A 41 38.54 7.92 -10.27
CA GLU A 41 37.17 7.74 -9.75
C GLU A 41 36.32 6.78 -10.62
N GLN A 42 36.57 6.74 -11.93
CA GLN A 42 35.87 5.86 -12.86
C GLN A 42 36.26 4.38 -12.69
N GLN A 43 37.53 4.08 -12.42
CA GLN A 43 37.98 2.71 -12.13
C GLN A 43 37.37 2.19 -10.84
N VAL A 44 37.29 3.04 -9.81
CA VAL A 44 36.64 2.71 -8.54
C VAL A 44 35.14 2.45 -8.75
N ILE A 45 34.46 3.31 -9.52
CA ILE A 45 33.05 3.10 -9.88
C ILE A 45 32.86 1.81 -10.69
N ALA A 46 33.76 1.49 -11.62
CA ALA A 46 33.68 0.25 -12.40
C ALA A 46 33.83 -1.00 -11.52
N ARG A 47 34.68 -0.93 -10.48
CA ARG A 47 34.85 -2.01 -9.49
C ARG A 47 33.66 -2.14 -8.54
N LEU A 48 33.09 -1.02 -8.10
CA LEU A 48 31.93 -0.98 -7.21
C LEU A 48 30.61 -1.32 -7.93
N GLY A 49 30.57 -1.19 -9.25
CA GLY A 49 29.38 -1.44 -10.06
C GLY A 49 28.38 -0.28 -10.00
N THR A 50 27.14 -0.54 -10.43
CA THR A 50 26.12 0.53 -10.44
C THR A 50 25.72 0.91 -9.00
N PRO A 51 25.33 2.18 -8.76
CA PRO A 51 24.87 2.63 -7.44
C PRO A 51 23.76 1.76 -6.83
N GLU A 52 22.90 1.21 -7.67
CA GLU A 52 21.79 0.35 -7.29
C GLU A 52 22.27 -1.04 -6.88
N GLN A 53 23.25 -1.61 -7.60
CA GLN A 53 23.85 -2.90 -7.26
C GLN A 53 24.64 -2.82 -5.96
N PHE A 54 25.43 -1.76 -5.78
CA PHE A 54 26.15 -1.52 -4.52
C PHE A 54 25.17 -1.40 -3.35
N ALA A 55 24.12 -0.58 -3.49
CA ALA A 55 23.10 -0.43 -2.45
C ALA A 55 22.41 -1.77 -2.12
N ALA A 56 22.05 -2.57 -3.14
CA ALA A 56 21.43 -3.88 -2.94
C ALA A 56 22.36 -4.85 -2.19
N GLY A 57 23.66 -4.86 -2.50
CA GLY A 57 24.64 -5.70 -1.78
C GLY A 57 24.79 -5.31 -0.31
N ILE A 58 24.79 -4.01 -0.02
CA ILE A 58 24.81 -3.52 1.37
C ILE A 58 23.51 -3.87 2.11
N GLU A 59 22.36 -3.78 1.44
CA GLU A 59 21.07 -4.15 2.01
C GLU A 59 20.97 -5.63 2.33
N GLU A 60 21.50 -6.49 1.45
CA GLU A 60 21.62 -7.94 1.66
C GLU A 60 22.54 -8.26 2.83
N GLN A 61 23.74 -7.65 2.90
CA GLN A 61 24.67 -7.82 4.02
C GLN A 61 24.08 -7.38 5.36
N LEU A 62 23.25 -6.33 5.35
CA LEU A 62 22.56 -5.84 6.54
C LEU A 62 21.33 -6.66 6.93
N GLY A 63 20.99 -7.71 6.17
CA GLY A 63 19.83 -8.54 6.39
C GLY A 63 18.52 -7.77 6.28
N ILE A 64 18.49 -6.69 5.48
CA ILE A 64 17.28 -5.90 5.23
C ILE A 64 16.39 -6.78 4.35
N ASP A 65 15.50 -7.53 4.99
CA ASP A 65 14.59 -8.42 4.30
C ASP A 65 13.51 -7.58 3.57
N HIS A 66 13.82 -7.17 2.34
CA HIS A 66 12.89 -6.47 1.46
C HIS A 66 11.58 -7.25 1.28
N ALA A 67 11.63 -8.58 1.33
CA ALA A 67 10.44 -9.42 1.25
C ALA A 67 9.57 -9.26 2.49
N LYS A 68 10.15 -9.15 3.69
CA LYS A 68 9.40 -8.90 4.92
C LYS A 68 8.74 -7.52 4.90
N ARG A 69 9.43 -6.48 4.43
CA ARG A 69 8.89 -5.11 4.37
C ARG A 69 7.74 -4.96 3.36
N LEU A 70 7.88 -5.57 2.18
CA LEU A 70 6.79 -5.63 1.20
C LEU A 70 5.59 -6.43 1.72
N LYS A 71 5.84 -7.56 2.40
CA LYS A 71 4.77 -8.34 3.07
C LYS A 71 4.03 -7.50 4.11
N THR A 72 4.74 -6.79 5.00
CA THR A 72 4.11 -5.94 6.02
C THR A 72 3.32 -4.79 5.40
N ARG A 73 3.85 -4.15 4.35
CA ARG A 73 3.13 -3.09 3.62
C ARG A 73 1.82 -3.62 3.05
N THR A 74 1.84 -4.76 2.35
CA THR A 74 0.61 -5.37 1.81
C THR A 74 -0.38 -5.74 2.92
N ILE A 75 0.09 -6.32 4.04
CA ILE A 75 -0.76 -6.64 5.20
C ILE A 75 -1.46 -5.39 5.72
N ILE A 76 -0.73 -4.29 5.91
CA ILE A 76 -1.31 -3.02 6.38
C ILE A 76 -2.41 -2.53 5.44
N TRP A 77 -2.17 -2.55 4.13
CA TRP A 77 -3.17 -2.14 3.13
C TRP A 77 -4.42 -3.04 3.16
N THR A 78 -4.24 -4.36 3.27
CA THR A 78 -5.37 -5.29 3.37
C THR A 78 -6.17 -5.06 4.66
N THR A 79 -5.50 -4.80 5.79
CA THR A 79 -6.16 -4.51 7.07
C THR A 79 -6.95 -3.20 7.01
N ILE A 80 -6.37 -2.14 6.44
CA ILE A 80 -7.08 -0.85 6.27
C ILE A 80 -8.33 -1.04 5.40
N CYS A 81 -8.20 -1.78 4.30
CA CYS A 81 -9.33 -2.07 3.41
C CYS A 81 -10.44 -2.85 4.14
N LEU A 82 -10.07 -3.83 4.97
CA LEU A 82 -11.00 -4.61 5.79
C LEU A 82 -11.75 -3.72 6.80
N VAL A 83 -11.05 -2.81 7.48
CA VAL A 83 -11.67 -1.87 8.44
C VAL A 83 -12.69 -0.96 7.75
N ILE A 84 -12.36 -0.43 6.57
CA ILE A 84 -13.28 0.40 5.77
C ILE A 84 -14.53 -0.40 5.37
N ALA A 85 -14.36 -1.66 4.97
CA ALA A 85 -15.48 -2.54 4.61
C ALA A 85 -16.41 -2.81 5.81
N VAL A 86 -15.85 -3.06 7.00
CA VAL A 86 -16.63 -3.28 8.22
C VAL A 86 -17.42 -2.03 8.60
N ILE A 87 -16.79 -0.84 8.57
CA ILE A 87 -17.48 0.42 8.86
C ILE A 87 -18.61 0.67 7.87
N GLY A 88 -18.37 0.47 6.57
CA GLY A 88 -19.39 0.60 5.53
C GLY A 88 -20.56 -0.36 5.73
N PHE A 89 -20.28 -1.59 6.16
CA PHE A 89 -21.30 -2.59 6.47
C PHE A 89 -22.16 -2.19 7.68
N PHE A 90 -21.56 -1.67 8.75
CA PHE A 90 -22.30 -1.16 9.90
C PHE A 90 -23.18 0.04 9.54
N VAL A 91 -22.66 0.98 8.74
CA VAL A 91 -23.46 2.11 8.22
C VAL A 91 -24.66 1.59 7.41
N TYR A 92 -24.46 0.61 6.55
CA TYR A 92 -25.55 -0.03 5.80
C TYR A 92 -26.62 -0.63 6.70
N LEU A 93 -26.24 -1.33 7.78
CA LEU A 93 -27.20 -1.88 8.75
C LEU A 93 -27.97 -0.77 9.48
N THR A 94 -27.31 0.31 9.90
CA THR A 94 -27.99 1.44 10.56
C THR A 94 -28.98 2.15 9.64
N ILE A 95 -28.66 2.30 8.36
CA ILE A 95 -29.57 2.89 7.36
C ILE A 95 -30.76 1.95 7.09
N ARG A 96 -30.53 0.63 6.96
CA ARG A 96 -31.60 -0.37 6.82
C ARG A 96 -32.59 -0.31 7.99
N GLN A 97 -32.07 -0.21 9.21
CA GLN A 97 -32.89 -0.16 10.41
C GLN A 97 -33.70 1.15 10.51
N GLN A 98 -33.10 2.28 10.11
CA GLN A 98 -33.81 3.56 10.00
C GLN A 98 -34.86 3.57 8.88
N GLN A 99 -34.64 2.86 7.78
CA GLN A 99 -35.57 2.80 6.66
C GLN A 99 -36.82 1.96 6.98
N GLU A 100 -36.70 0.93 7.82
CA GLU A 100 -37.87 0.23 8.38
C GLU A 100 -38.66 1.12 9.37
N LEU A 101 -37.99 2.02 10.11
CA LEU A 101 -38.64 2.94 11.05
C LEU A 101 -39.26 4.19 10.35
N ASN A 102 -38.60 4.72 9.33
CA ASN A 102 -39.06 5.87 8.54
C ASN A 102 -40.14 5.45 7.51
N GLY A 103 -40.17 4.17 7.10
CA GLY A 103 -41.31 3.59 6.39
C GLY A 103 -42.60 3.55 7.22
N ALA A 104 -42.49 3.61 8.55
CA ALA A 104 -43.62 3.73 9.47
C ALA A 104 -43.96 5.19 9.86
N LEU A 105 -43.04 6.14 9.68
CA LEU A 105 -43.21 7.56 10.03
C LEU A 105 -43.49 8.49 8.83
N GLY A 106 -43.59 7.93 7.62
CA GLY A 106 -43.99 8.66 6.40
C GLY A 106 -45.50 8.80 6.21
N ILE A 107 -46.27 8.98 7.29
CA ILE A 107 -47.72 9.24 7.21
C ILE A 107 -47.96 10.71 7.61
N ILE A 108 -47.99 11.60 6.62
CA ILE A 108 -48.59 12.93 6.77
C ILE A 108 -49.79 12.97 5.82
N GLY A 109 -50.99 12.86 6.39
CA GLY A 109 -52.25 12.90 5.65
C GLY A 109 -53.44 12.48 6.50
N GLY A 110 -53.82 13.30 7.47
CA GLY A 110 -55.12 13.18 8.12
C GLY A 110 -56.20 13.71 7.18
N ALA A 111 -57.11 12.82 6.76
CA ALA A 111 -58.56 12.92 7.01
C ALA A 111 -59.39 11.94 6.15
N ASP A 112 -58.95 11.53 4.94
CA ASP A 112 -59.71 10.55 4.12
C ASP A 112 -58.83 9.81 3.11
N GLY A 113 -58.61 8.50 3.34
CA GLY A 113 -58.21 7.49 2.34
C GLY A 113 -56.76 7.48 1.82
N PRO A 114 -56.09 6.31 1.68
CA PRO A 114 -54.70 6.23 1.24
C PRO A 114 -54.59 6.35 -0.29
N THR A 115 -54.35 7.55 -0.81
CA THR A 115 -53.83 7.71 -2.17
C THR A 115 -52.31 7.87 -2.10
N ALA A 116 -51.63 6.73 -1.99
CA ALA A 116 -50.17 6.66 -1.91
C ALA A 116 -49.52 7.03 -3.26
N ILE A 117 -49.11 8.28 -3.43
CA ILE A 117 -48.29 8.69 -4.58
C ILE A 117 -46.82 8.47 -4.21
N ILE A 118 -46.27 7.34 -4.66
CA ILE A 118 -44.85 7.03 -4.57
C ILE A 118 -44.16 7.64 -5.79
N VAL A 119 -43.34 8.68 -5.60
CA VAL A 119 -42.52 9.23 -6.68
C VAL A 119 -41.30 8.33 -6.87
N SER A 120 -41.48 7.26 -7.64
CA SER A 120 -40.40 6.42 -8.15
C SER A 120 -39.71 7.13 -9.31
N GLY A 121 -38.77 8.05 -9.01
CA GLY A 121 -37.79 8.48 -10.01
C GLY A 121 -36.96 7.27 -10.47
N PRO A 122 -36.23 7.34 -11.60
CA PRO A 122 -35.26 6.32 -11.99
C PRO A 122 -34.07 6.39 -11.01
N GLY A 123 -34.32 6.03 -9.76
CA GLY A 123 -33.36 6.00 -8.69
C GLY A 123 -32.52 4.76 -8.89
N PHE A 124 -31.22 4.97 -9.06
CA PHE A 124 -30.28 3.88 -8.87
C PHE A 124 -30.63 3.16 -7.57
N ASP A 125 -30.81 1.84 -7.62
CA ASP A 125 -31.00 1.02 -6.43
C ASP A 125 -29.71 1.09 -5.59
N VAL A 126 -29.59 2.14 -4.77
CA VAL A 126 -28.45 2.39 -3.90
C VAL A 126 -28.10 1.14 -3.07
N PRO A 127 -29.07 0.36 -2.54
CA PRO A 127 -28.77 -0.89 -1.86
C PRO A 127 -28.12 -1.94 -2.76
N LEU A 128 -28.55 -2.05 -4.03
CA LEU A 128 -27.99 -2.98 -5.01
C LEU A 128 -26.57 -2.56 -5.40
N VAL A 129 -26.35 -1.27 -5.68
CA VAL A 129 -25.03 -0.73 -6.02
C VAL A 129 -24.04 -0.93 -4.87
N MET A 130 -24.46 -0.69 -3.64
CA MET A 130 -23.62 -0.90 -2.46
C MET A 130 -23.30 -2.39 -2.24
N LEU A 131 -24.28 -3.29 -2.45
CA LEU A 131 -24.08 -4.74 -2.39
C LEU A 131 -23.07 -5.19 -3.46
N VAL A 132 -23.18 -4.70 -4.69
CA VAL A 132 -22.25 -5.01 -5.78
C VAL A 132 -20.83 -4.54 -5.44
N ILE A 133 -20.67 -3.35 -4.86
CA ILE A 133 -19.36 -2.85 -4.40
C ILE A 133 -18.79 -3.73 -3.28
N ALA A 134 -19.61 -4.13 -2.32
CA ALA A 134 -19.19 -4.99 -1.21
C ALA A 134 -18.75 -6.39 -1.70
N VAL A 135 -19.50 -6.99 -2.63
CA VAL A 135 -19.14 -8.28 -3.25
C VAL A 135 -17.86 -8.14 -4.07
N ALA A 136 -17.72 -7.07 -4.86
CA ALA A 136 -16.51 -6.81 -5.64
C ALA A 136 -15.28 -6.66 -4.73
N ALA A 137 -15.40 -5.95 -3.61
CA ALA A 137 -14.34 -5.81 -2.62
C ALA A 137 -13.96 -7.16 -1.98
N LEU A 138 -14.94 -8.00 -1.65
CA LEU A 138 -14.70 -9.34 -1.10
C LEU A 138 -13.99 -10.27 -2.10
N VAL A 139 -14.40 -10.24 -3.37
CA VAL A 139 -13.73 -11.00 -4.44
C VAL A 139 -12.28 -10.55 -4.60
N LEU A 140 -11.99 -9.25 -4.60
CA LEU A 140 -10.62 -8.73 -4.68
C LEU A 140 -9.77 -9.16 -3.48
N ALA A 141 -10.35 -9.19 -2.27
CA ALA A 141 -9.67 -9.69 -1.08
C ALA A 141 -9.34 -11.19 -1.19
N VAL A 142 -10.30 -12.01 -1.61
CA VAL A 142 -10.10 -13.46 -1.81
C VAL A 142 -9.04 -13.73 -2.88
N VAL A 143 -9.09 -13.03 -4.01
CA VAL A 143 -8.07 -13.14 -5.07
C VAL A 143 -6.70 -12.72 -4.56
N GLY A 144 -6.61 -11.66 -3.74
CA GLY A 144 -5.37 -11.24 -3.08
C GLY A 144 -4.79 -12.33 -2.18
N ILE A 145 -5.63 -12.99 -1.38
CA ILE A 145 -5.23 -14.09 -0.49
C ILE A 145 -4.79 -15.32 -1.30
N ILE A 146 -5.54 -15.70 -2.34
CA ILE A 146 -5.20 -16.85 -3.19
C ILE A 146 -3.86 -16.60 -3.90
N ARG A 147 -3.65 -15.41 -4.49
CA ARG A 147 -2.37 -15.04 -5.09
C ARG A 147 -1.23 -15.06 -4.08
N TYR A 148 -1.50 -14.68 -2.84
CA TYR A 148 -0.51 -14.74 -1.75
C TYR A 148 -0.13 -16.19 -1.41
N LEU A 149 -1.10 -17.08 -1.24
CA LEU A 149 -0.87 -18.50 -0.94
C LEU A 149 -0.15 -19.21 -2.09
N LEU A 150 -0.58 -18.99 -3.33
CA LEU A 150 0.05 -19.58 -4.52
C LEU A 150 1.49 -19.06 -4.73
N LYS A 151 1.77 -17.79 -4.43
CA LYS A 151 3.13 -17.23 -4.49
C LYS A 151 4.02 -17.72 -3.34
N SER A 152 3.44 -18.04 -2.18
CA SER A 152 4.17 -18.60 -1.05
C SER A 152 4.54 -20.07 -1.24
N SER A 153 3.83 -20.81 -2.09
CA SER A 153 4.06 -22.24 -2.35
C SER A 153 5.13 -22.54 -3.42
N LYS A 154 5.64 -21.52 -4.12
CA LYS A 154 6.71 -21.66 -5.14
C LYS A 154 8.11 -21.27 -4.62
N LYS A 155 8.29 -21.16 -3.30
CA LYS A 155 9.60 -21.03 -2.64
C LYS A 155 9.84 -22.25 -1.78
#